data_AF-A0A937XQU2-F1
#
_entry.id   AF-A0A937XQU2-F1
#
_cell.length_a   1.000
_cell.length_b   1.000
_cell.length_c   1.000
_cell.angle_alpha   90.00
_cell.angle_beta   90.00
_cell.angle_gamma   90.00
#
_symmetry.space_group_name_H-M   'P 1'
#
loop_
_entity.id
_entity.type
_entity.pdbx_description
1 polymer ?
#
loop_
_entity_poly.entity_id
_entity_poly.type
_entity_poly.pdbx_seq_one_letter_code
_entity_poly.pdbx_strand_id
1 'polypeptide(L)' 'YVEVEEQPRVYAIADEDLDRETADKTSAVHFLRFEFPLVVRDALKAGRHAVVGCDHAHYVAQVRVAPETLLSLVADLR' A
#
# COMPACT_ATOMS: atom_id res chain seq x y z
N TYR A 1 3.56 3.44 1.45
CA TYR A 1 4.01 2.03 1.33
C TYR A 1 3.13 1.14 2.19
N VAL A 2 3.15 -0.16 1.89
CA VAL A 2 2.70 -1.25 2.76
C VAL A 2 3.91 -2.09 3.11
N GLU A 3 4.13 -2.36 4.40
CA GLU A 3 5.19 -3.23 4.91
C GLU A 3 4.53 -4.42 5.60
N VAL A 4 4.88 -5.63 5.17
CA VAL A 4 4.41 -6.88 5.79
C VAL A 4 5.57 -7.48 6.55
N GLU A 5 5.31 -8.09 7.70
CA GLU A 5 6.33 -8.65 8.57
C GLU A 5 7.33 -9.56 7.82
N GLU A 6 8.63 -9.21 7.94
CA GLU A 6 9.78 -9.85 7.25
C GLU A 6 9.75 -9.75 5.70
N GLN A 7 9.00 -8.80 5.14
CA GLN A 7 8.96 -8.53 3.70
C GLN A 7 9.47 -7.12 3.37
N PRO A 8 10.02 -6.90 2.17
CA PRO A 8 10.35 -5.57 1.72
C PRO A 8 9.09 -4.71 1.57
N ARG A 9 9.26 -3.38 1.73
CA ARG A 9 8.19 -2.40 1.52
C ARG A 9 7.69 -2.44 0.09
N VAL A 10 6.36 -2.42 -0.07
CA VAL A 10 5.69 -2.25 -1.35
C VAL A 10 5.14 -0.82 -1.43
N TYR A 11 5.64 -0.05 -2.39
CA TYR A 11 5.18 1.32 -2.63
C TYR A 11 3.98 1.33 -3.57
N ALA A 12 3.11 2.33 -3.40
CA ALA A 12 1.93 2.49 -4.24
C ALA A 12 2.34 3.01 -5.63
N ILE A 13 1.62 2.57 -6.65
CA ILE A 13 1.57 3.19 -7.96
C ILE A 13 0.35 4.11 -7.95
N ALA A 14 0.58 5.42 -8.12
CA ALA A 14 -0.46 6.43 -7.99
C ALA A 14 -0.91 6.96 -9.36
N ASP A 15 -2.23 7.05 -9.54
CA ASP A 15 -2.90 7.70 -10.67
C ASP A 15 -2.48 7.15 -12.04
N GLU A 16 -2.38 5.83 -12.17
CA GLU A 16 -2.03 5.16 -13.43
C GLU A 16 -3.13 5.23 -14.50
N ASP A 17 -4.35 5.59 -14.09
CA ASP A 17 -5.52 5.80 -14.95
C ASP A 17 -5.54 7.19 -15.59
N LEU A 18 -4.67 8.11 -15.15
CA LEU A 18 -4.55 9.45 -15.70
C LEU A 18 -3.36 9.54 -16.65
N ASP A 19 -3.62 9.97 -17.88
CA ASP A 19 -2.56 10.48 -18.76
C ASP A 19 -1.97 11.73 -18.10
N ARG A 20 -0.76 11.61 -17.53
CA ARG A 20 -0.10 12.73 -16.86
C ARG A 20 0.29 13.80 -17.87
N GLU A 21 -0.56 14.80 -18.06
CA GLU A 21 -0.24 15.95 -18.92
C GLU A 21 0.86 16.86 -18.32
N THR A 22 1.00 16.94 -16.98
CA THR A 22 2.04 17.74 -16.31
C THR A 22 2.27 17.28 -14.85
N ALA A 23 3.52 17.38 -14.38
CA ALA A 23 3.93 17.05 -13.00
C ALA A 23 3.36 18.00 -11.91
N ASP A 24 2.79 19.14 -12.30
CA ASP A 24 2.43 20.23 -11.39
C ASP A 24 0.94 20.29 -10.99
N LYS A 25 0.08 19.43 -11.56
CA LYS A 25 -1.33 19.36 -11.16
C LYS A 25 -1.44 18.57 -9.85
N THR A 26 -1.51 19.29 -8.73
CA THR A 26 -1.78 18.69 -7.42
C THR A 26 -3.25 18.33 -7.29
N SER A 27 -3.55 17.11 -6.85
CA SER A 27 -4.91 16.69 -6.47
C SER A 27 -4.99 16.52 -4.95
N ALA A 28 -6.17 16.72 -4.38
CA ALA A 28 -6.45 16.33 -3.00
C ALA A 28 -6.81 14.84 -2.87
N VAL A 29 -7.12 14.18 -3.98
CA VAL A 29 -7.55 12.78 -4.05
C VAL A 29 -6.73 12.04 -5.11
N HIS A 30 -6.19 10.89 -4.72
CA HIS A 30 -5.38 10.02 -5.57
C HIS A 30 -5.89 8.59 -5.52
N PHE A 31 -5.77 7.86 -6.62
CA PHE A 31 -6.02 6.42 -6.64
C PHE A 31 -4.71 5.67 -6.60
N LEU A 32 -4.63 4.67 -5.71
CA LEU A 32 -3.41 3.93 -5.43
C LEU A 32 -3.61 2.44 -5.75
N ARG A 33 -2.66 1.87 -6.48
CA ARG A 33 -2.52 0.42 -6.63
C ARG A 33 -1.29 -0.07 -5.86
N PHE A 34 -1.47 -1.11 -5.06
CA PHE A 34 -0.36 -1.84 -4.43
C PHE A 34 -0.15 -3.17 -5.16
N GLU A 35 0.98 -3.29 -5.86
CA GLU A 35 1.33 -4.52 -6.56
C GLU A 35 2.18 -5.42 -5.66
N PHE A 36 1.51 -6.38 -5.01
CA PHE A 36 2.17 -7.30 -4.09
C PHE A 36 2.82 -8.48 -4.83
N PRO A 37 4.14 -8.70 -4.66
CA PRO A 37 4.78 -9.95 -5.09
C PRO A 37 4.15 -11.16 -4.39
N LEU A 38 4.26 -12.35 -5.01
CA LEU A 38 3.68 -13.59 -4.47
C LEU A 38 4.07 -13.83 -3.00
N VAL A 39 5.35 -13.65 -2.64
CA VAL A 39 5.83 -13.82 -1.27
C VAL A 39 5.14 -12.91 -0.25
N VAL A 40 4.80 -11.67 -0.64
CA VAL A 40 4.10 -10.72 0.23
C VAL A 40 2.63 -11.10 0.36
N ARG A 41 2.03 -11.58 -0.72
CA ARG A 41 0.64 -12.08 -0.71
C ARG A 41 0.49 -13.31 0.15
N ASP A 42 1.43 -14.25 0.07
CA ASP A 42 1.44 -15.45 0.90
C ASP A 42 1.64 -15.11 2.38
N ALA A 43 2.53 -14.16 2.68
CA ALA A 43 2.72 -13.61 4.02
C ALA A 43 1.42 -13.00 4.60
N LEU A 44 0.72 -12.18 3.81
CA LEU A 44 -0.57 -11.60 4.18
C LEU A 44 -1.64 -12.68 4.41
N LYS A 45 -1.73 -13.67 3.51
CA LYS A 45 -2.67 -14.81 3.64
C LYS A 45 -2.36 -15.69 4.85
N ALA A 46 -1.10 -15.76 5.29
CA ALA A 46 -0.68 -16.43 6.51
C ALA A 46 -1.01 -15.63 7.79
N GLY A 47 -1.63 -14.46 7.68
CA GLY A 47 -2.05 -13.64 8.82
C GLY A 47 -0.94 -12.78 9.41
N ARG A 48 0.19 -12.60 8.71
CA ARG A 48 1.26 -11.70 9.15
C ARG A 48 0.77 -10.27 9.22
N HIS A 49 1.31 -9.51 10.16
CA HIS A 49 0.91 -8.11 10.35
C HIS A 49 1.39 -7.22 9.21
N ALA A 50 0.60 -6.19 8.92
CA ALA A 50 0.93 -5.17 7.94
C ALA A 50 0.90 -3.77 8.57
N VAL A 51 1.81 -2.92 8.11
CA VAL A 51 1.87 -1.50 8.39
C VAL A 51 1.64 -0.74 7.09
N VAL A 52 0.80 0.29 7.14
CA VAL A 52 0.68 1.29 6.07
C VAL A 52 1.43 2.53 6.52
N GLY A 53 2.29 3.09 5.67
CA GLY A 53 3.04 4.29 6.02
C GLY A 53 3.33 5.23 4.86
N CYS A 54 3.73 6.44 5.23
CA CYS A 54 4.22 7.50 4.37
C CYS A 54 5.59 7.93 4.91
N ASP A 55 6.57 8.00 4.02
CA ASP A 55 7.96 8.40 4.30
C ASP A 55 8.36 9.66 3.54
N HIS A 56 7.38 10.44 3.07
CA HIS A 56 7.64 11.76 2.47
C HIS A 56 8.27 12.69 3.52
N ALA A 57 9.29 13.46 3.14
CA ALA A 57 10.09 14.28 4.07
C ALA A 57 9.24 15.27 4.90
N HIS A 58 8.11 15.72 4.36
CA HIS A 58 7.19 16.64 5.01
C HIS A 58 6.00 15.97 5.70
N TYR A 59 5.86 14.65 5.60
CA TYR A 59 4.77 13.89 6.22
C TYR A 59 5.19 12.44 6.47
N VAL A 60 5.87 12.22 7.61
CA VAL A 60 6.29 10.89 8.04
C VAL A 60 5.27 10.33 9.01
N ALA A 61 4.57 9.27 8.62
CA ALA A 61 3.55 8.63 9.42
C ALA A 61 3.45 7.14 9.11
N GLN A 62 3.05 6.34 10.10
CA GLN A 62 2.75 4.93 9.90
C GLN A 62 1.66 4.47 10.86
N VAL A 63 0.90 3.46 10.44
CA VAL A 63 -0.15 2.84 11.23
C VAL A 63 -0.17 1.34 11.00
N ARG A 64 -0.31 0.57 12.08
CA ARG A 64 -0.55 -0.86 11.97
C ARG A 64 -1.99 -1.08 11.51
N VAL A 65 -2.16 -1.91 10.48
CA VAL A 65 -3.50 -2.29 10.02
C VAL A 65 -4.15 -3.16 11.07
N ALA A 66 -5.37 -2.81 11.47
CA ALA A 66 -6.15 -3.61 12.42
C ALA A 66 -6.42 -5.01 11.85
N PRO A 67 -6.42 -6.07 12.66
CA PRO A 67 -6.56 -7.44 12.17
C PRO A 67 -7.82 -7.67 11.31
N GLU A 68 -8.96 -7.11 11.71
CA GLU A 68 -10.23 -7.22 10.98
C GLU A 68 -10.19 -6.56 9.60
N THR A 69 -9.57 -5.38 9.51
CA THR A 69 -9.35 -4.69 8.24
C THR A 69 -8.40 -5.47 7.36
N LEU A 70 -7.32 -6.03 7.94
CA LEU A 70 -6.35 -6.81 7.21
C LEU A 70 -6.99 -8.09 6.64
N LEU A 71 -7.79 -8.80 7.43
CA LEU A 71 -8.55 -9.96 6.96
C LEU A 71 -9.49 -9.62 5.80
N SER A 72 -10.19 -8.47 5.89
CA SER A 72 -11.03 -8.01 4.78
C SER A 72 -10.22 -7.76 3.51
N LEU A 73 -9.07 -7.09 3.61
CA LEU A 73 -8.23 -6.76 2.46
C LEU A 73 -7.57 -8.00 1.84
N VAL A 74 -7.21 -8.99 2.66
CA VAL A 74 -6.62 -10.25 2.18
C VAL A 74 -7.57 -11.00 1.25
N ALA A 75 -8.88 -10.88 1.44
CA ALA A 75 -9.89 -11.50 0.59
C ALA A 75 -9.85 -10.98 -0.87
N ASP A 76 -9.30 -9.79 -1.11
CA ASP A 76 -9.17 -9.20 -2.45
C ASP A 76 -7.97 -9.78 -3.24
N LEU A 77 -7.04 -10.48 -2.57
CA LEU A 77 -5.83 -11.04 -3.18
C LEU A 77 -6.11 -12.40 -3.86
N ARG A 78 -6.18 -12.41 -5.19
CA ARG A 78 -6.34 -13.63 -6.01
C ARG A 78 -5.07 -14.45 -6.08
#